data_AF-A0A3N4JHK5-F1
#
_entry.id   AF-A0A3N4JHK5-F1
#
_cell.length_a   1.000
_cell.length_b   1.000
_cell.length_c   1.000
_cell.angle_alpha   90.00
_cell.angle_beta   90.00
_cell.angle_gamma   90.00
#
_symmetry.space_group_name_H-M   'P 1'
#
loop_
_entity.id
_entity.type
_entity.pdbx_description
1 polymer ?
#
loop_
_entity_poly.entity_id
_entity_poly.type
_entity_poly.pdbx_seq_one_letter_code
_entity_poly.pdbx_strand_id
1 'polypeptide(L)' 'GDGKGVDAWWYVHQLCIPILWLTYQEWLLGNPSFLLMEDNAPAHDTGFTNWEREKQSVPKVNWPPNLPNFNPIE' A
#
# COMPACT_ATOMS: atom_id res chain seq x y z
N GLY A 1 10.57 19.79 -9.06
CA GLY A 1 11.03 18.40 -8.92
C GLY A 1 10.56 17.91 -7.58
N ASP A 2 9.32 17.49 -7.54
CA ASP A 2 8.53 17.20 -6.36
C ASP A 2 8.98 15.82 -5.87
N GLY A 3 9.73 15.79 -4.75
CA GLY A 3 10.40 14.60 -4.20
C GLY A 3 9.53 13.36 -3.95
N LYS A 4 8.22 13.47 -4.15
CA LYS A 4 7.23 12.39 -4.09
C LYS A 4 7.61 11.16 -4.93
N GLY A 5 8.28 11.35 -6.07
CA GLY A 5 8.69 10.25 -6.94
C GLY A 5 9.79 9.37 -6.35
N VAL A 6 10.76 9.95 -5.62
CA VAL A 6 11.87 9.20 -5.01
C VAL A 6 11.38 8.42 -3.80
N ASP A 7 10.57 9.05 -2.96
CA ASP A 7 9.99 8.40 -1.78
C ASP A 7 9.07 7.24 -2.18
N ALA A 8 8.22 7.42 -3.20
CA ALA A 8 7.37 6.36 -3.74
C ALA A 8 8.19 5.22 -4.37
N TRP A 9 9.25 5.55 -5.12
CA TRP A 9 10.11 4.52 -5.71
C TRP A 9 10.78 3.67 -4.62
N TRP A 10 11.33 4.33 -3.59
CA TRP A 10 11.97 3.65 -2.47
C TRP A 10 10.96 2.81 -1.69
N TYR A 11 9.79 3.38 -1.37
CA TYR A 11 8.70 2.69 -0.69
C TYR A 11 8.33 1.39 -1.41
N VAL A 12 8.07 1.47 -2.71
CA VAL A 12 7.68 0.30 -3.51
C VAL A 12 8.77 -0.75 -3.55
N HIS A 13 10.01 -0.37 -3.86
CA HIS A 13 11.08 -1.34 -4.13
C HIS A 13 11.76 -1.89 -2.88
N GLN A 14 11.79 -1.11 -1.80
CA GLN A 14 12.47 -1.52 -0.57
C GLN A 14 11.51 -2.10 0.46
N LEU A 15 10.22 -1.74 0.41
CA LEU A 15 9.23 -2.19 1.38
C LEU A 15 8.08 -2.96 0.74
N CYS A 16 7.42 -2.41 -0.28
CA CYS A 16 6.20 -3.03 -0.79
C CYS A 16 6.45 -4.37 -1.47
N ILE A 17 7.27 -4.40 -2.51
CA ILE A 17 7.56 -5.62 -3.27
C ILE A 17 8.21 -6.70 -2.40
N PRO A 18 9.31 -6.43 -1.67
CA PRO A 18 10.02 -7.50 -0.97
C PRO A 18 9.31 -7.98 0.30
N ILE A 19 8.47 -7.16 0.92
CA ILE A 19 7.88 -7.45 2.24
C ILE A 19 6.36 -7.37 2.20
N LEU A 20 5.79 -6.18 2.05
CA LEU A 20 4.36 -5.96 2.29
C LEU A 20 3.46 -6.77 1.34
N TRP A 21 3.70 -6.68 0.04
CA TRP A 21 2.88 -7.34 -0.98
C TRP A 21 3.16 -8.83 -1.06
N LEU A 22 4.39 -9.25 -0.80
CA LEU A 22 4.71 -10.67 -0.66
C LEU A 22 3.94 -11.30 0.51
N THR A 23 4.00 -10.67 1.68
CA THR A 23 3.23 -11.13 2.86
C THR A 23 1.73 -11.05 2.60
N TYR A 24 1.23 -9.99 1.95
CA TYR A 24 -0.18 -9.90 1.57
C TYR A 24 -0.64 -11.12 0.74
N GLN A 25 0.16 -11.53 -0.24
CA GLN A 25 -0.16 -12.69 -1.08
C GLN A 25 -0.20 -14.00 -0.29
N GLU A 26 0.73 -14.19 0.64
CA GLU A 26 0.71 -15.35 1.54
C GLU A 26 -0.56 -15.40 2.41
N TRP A 27 -0.99 -14.25 2.92
CA TRP A 27 -2.19 -14.15 3.75
C TRP A 27 -3.47 -14.36 2.95
N LEU A 28 -3.48 -13.95 1.67
CA LEU A 28 -4.61 -14.16 0.78
C LEU A 28 -4.91 -15.65 0.54
N LEU A 29 -3.88 -16.50 0.59
CA LEU A 29 -4.05 -17.97 0.47
C LEU A 29 -4.84 -18.55 1.65
N GLY A 30 -4.64 -18.02 2.85
CA GLY A 30 -5.36 -18.44 4.06
C GLY A 30 -6.70 -17.72 4.27
N ASN A 31 -6.84 -16.51 3.72
CA ASN A 31 -8.02 -15.68 3.84
C ASN A 31 -8.27 -14.88 2.55
N PRO A 32 -9.11 -15.39 1.63
CA PRO A 32 -9.39 -14.70 0.36
C PRO A 32 -10.06 -13.33 0.50
N SER A 33 -10.63 -13.00 1.67
CA SER A 33 -11.20 -11.67 1.95
C SER A 33 -10.22 -10.73 2.64
N PHE A 34 -8.95 -11.11 2.77
CA PHE A 34 -7.91 -10.24 3.29
C PHE A 34 -7.77 -8.98 2.42
N LEU A 35 -7.61 -7.83 3.06
CA LEU A 35 -7.60 -6.53 2.39
C LEU A 35 -6.54 -5.63 3.02
N LEU A 36 -5.75 -4.96 2.19
CA LEU A 36 -4.71 -4.05 2.67
C LEU A 36 -5.34 -2.76 3.22
N MET A 37 -5.11 -2.49 4.51
CA MET A 37 -5.50 -1.25 5.18
C MET A 37 -4.25 -0.39 5.36
N GLU A 38 -4.07 0.56 4.46
CA GLU A 38 -2.93 1.49 4.42
C GLU A 38 -3.47 2.90 4.20
N ASP A 39 -2.90 3.89 4.88
CA ASP A 39 -3.31 5.29 4.75
C ASP A 39 -2.92 5.90 3.39
N ASN A 40 -3.33 7.14 3.16
CA ASN A 40 -3.01 7.88 1.94
C ASN A 40 -1.80 8.80 2.11
N ALA A 41 -0.77 8.38 2.87
CA ALA A 41 0.48 9.12 2.95
C ALA A 41 1.05 9.37 1.53
N PRO A 42 1.81 10.45 1.31
CA PRO A 42 2.22 10.85 -0.04
C PRO A 42 2.93 9.78 -0.85
N ALA A 43 3.69 8.87 -0.23
CA ALA A 43 4.36 7.77 -0.92
C ALA A 43 3.42 6.57 -1.21
N HIS A 44 2.36 6.41 -0.41
CA HIS A 44 1.41 5.30 -0.48
C HIS A 44 0.37 5.51 -1.58
N ASP A 45 -0.03 6.76 -1.83
CA ASP A 45 -1.05 7.14 -2.82
C ASP A 45 -0.49 7.98 -3.98
N THR A 46 0.68 7.57 -4.49
CA THR A 46 1.16 8.09 -5.79
C THR A 46 0.63 7.25 -6.95
N GLY A 47 0.55 7.84 -8.14
CA GLY A 47 0.25 7.09 -9.36
C GLY A 47 1.24 5.95 -9.61
N PHE A 48 2.52 6.11 -9.25
CA PHE A 48 3.52 5.06 -9.37
C PHE A 48 3.23 3.88 -8.42
N THR A 49 3.02 4.16 -7.14
CA THR A 49 2.71 3.15 -6.12
C THR A 49 1.42 2.40 -6.46
N ASN A 50 0.38 3.11 -6.86
CA ASN A 50 -0.90 2.51 -7.26
C ASN A 50 -0.75 1.60 -8.48
N TRP A 51 -0.01 2.05 -9.51
CA TRP A 51 0.22 1.25 -10.70
C TRP A 51 1.00 -0.03 -10.41
N GLU A 52 2.06 0.04 -9.60
CA GLU A 52 2.82 -1.17 -9.21
C GLU A 52 2.00 -2.12 -8.34
N ARG A 53 1.18 -1.58 -7.42
CA ARG A 53 0.26 -2.37 -6.58
C ARG A 53 -0.76 -3.15 -7.40
N GLU A 54 -1.34 -2.50 -8.41
CA GLU A 54 -2.35 -3.12 -9.28
C GLU A 54 -1.77 -4.27 -10.10
N LYS A 55 -0.52 -4.17 -10.58
CA LYS A 55 0.15 -5.30 -11.24
C LYS A 55 0.28 -6.53 -10.34
N GLN A 56 0.47 -6.30 -9.05
CA GLN A 56 0.57 -7.37 -8.04
C GLN A 56 -0.80 -7.90 -7.60
N SER A 57 -1.90 -7.36 -8.15
CA SER A 57 -3.28 -7.70 -7.79
C SER A 57 -3.58 -7.54 -6.30
N VAL A 58 -3.01 -6.51 -5.67
CA VAL A 58 -3.20 -6.22 -4.24
C VAL A 58 -4.27 -5.14 -4.05
N PRO A 59 -5.54 -5.47 -3.79
CA PRO A 59 -6.55 -4.47 -3.46
C PRO A 59 -6.25 -3.77 -2.13
N LYS A 60 -6.55 -2.47 -2.07
CA LYS A 60 -6.37 -1.59 -0.92
C LYS A 60 -7.69 -0.95 -0.53
N VAL A 61 -7.96 -0.81 0.77
CA VAL A 61 -9.10 -0.03 1.27
C VAL A 61 -9.00 1.41 0.79
N ASN A 62 -10.13 1.98 0.34
CA ASN A 62 -10.19 3.42 0.11
C ASN A 62 -10.15 4.15 1.45
N TRP A 63 -8.99 4.72 1.78
CA TRP A 63 -8.78 5.38 3.07
C TRP A 63 -9.44 6.76 3.10
N PRO A 64 -10.36 7.04 4.04
CA PRO A 64 -10.98 8.36 4.13
C PRO A 64 -9.96 9.40 4.63
N PRO A 65 -9.99 10.63 4.10
CA PRO A 65 -9.05 11.68 4.52
C PRO A 65 -9.28 12.10 5.98
N ASN A 66 -8.18 12.35 6.70
CA ASN A 66 -8.16 12.88 8.07
C ASN A 66 -8.92 12.04 9.12
N LEU A 67 -8.93 10.72 8.96
CA LEU A 67 -9.59 9.81 9.92
C LEU A 67 -8.56 8.91 10.63
N PRO A 68 -7.79 9.44 11.61
CA PRO A 68 -6.81 8.64 12.36
C PRO A 68 -7.50 7.47 13.09
N ASN A 69 -8.73 7.69 13.57
CA ASN A 69 -9.56 6.66 14.19
C ASN A 69 -9.96 5.51 13.26
N PHE A 70 -9.68 5.61 11.95
CA PHE A 70 -9.88 4.52 11.00
C PHE A 70 -8.71 3.53 11.02
N ASN A 71 -7.58 3.94 11.59
CA ASN A 71 -6.37 3.15 11.68
C ASN A 71 -6.35 2.34 12.97
N PRO A 72 -6.44 1.00 12.94
CA PRO A 72 -6.36 0.19 14.16
C PRO A 72 -4.98 0.21 14.82
N ILE A 73 -3.95 0.72 14.13
CA ILE A 73 -2.56 0.78 14.62
C ILE A 73 -2.13 2.17 15.13
N GLU A 74 -3.02 3.17 15.06
CA GLU A 74 -2.85 4.48 15.73
C GLU A 74 -3.52 4.47 17.11
#